data_AF-A0AAD5VIL7-F1
#
_entry.id   AF-A0AAD5VIL7-F1
#
_cell.length_a   1.000
_cell.length_b   1.000
_cell.length_c   1.000
_cell.angle_alpha   90.00
_cell.angle_beta   90.00
_cell.angle_gamma   90.00
#
_symmetry.space_group_name_H-M   'P 1'
#
loop_
_entity.id
_entity.type
_entity.pdbx_description
1 polymer ?
#
loop_
_entity_poly.entity_id
_entity_poly.type
_entity_poly.pdbx_seq_one_letter_code
_entity_poly.pdbx_strand_id
1 'polypeptide(L)'
;MVLSTLYIAGIFRFLQGSFVNGDIAPLRSMLSTTKLPTSAILANNTMIIKGWFCDLVNMWRSLIIYQRCRVPSWAVNLGPGLLYLAILVLGASSFAQDLPIVSLVLTRTSVVPVIFFVITLALNVLVTALLALRLLVYHTRIAELLGTSHGTQYISLAAIIIESALVHSSVAVLVIITASLPSTIIPGQIFLLLLSPLQGISTLLLILRVAQGKALSHNGTEGSGRLLSALRFTSGEGR
;
A
#
# COMPACT_ATOMS: atom_id res chain seq x y z
N MET A 1 9.29 -7.40 7.44
CA MET A 1 10.13 -6.62 8.39
C MET A 1 11.60 -6.56 7.99
N VAL A 2 12.24 -7.69 7.66
CA VAL A 2 13.67 -7.75 7.27
C VAL A 2 14.05 -6.76 6.15
N LEU A 3 13.24 -6.65 5.09
CA LEU A 3 13.48 -5.64 4.03
C LEU A 3 13.40 -4.20 4.54
N SER A 4 12.50 -3.89 5.49
CA SER A 4 12.42 -2.54 6.06
C SER A 4 13.67 -2.20 6.86
N THR A 5 14.21 -3.15 7.63
CA THR A 5 15.44 -2.96 8.41
C THR A 5 16.66 -2.81 7.49
N LEU A 6 16.75 -3.60 6.43
CA LEU A 6 17.84 -3.50 5.46
C LEU A 6 17.81 -2.17 4.69
N TYR A 7 16.60 -1.68 4.37
CA TYR A 7 16.39 -0.35 3.79
C TYR A 7 16.87 0.78 4.72
N ILE A 8 16.44 0.75 5.99
CA ILE A 8 16.83 1.74 6.99
C ILE A 8 18.34 1.71 7.20
N ALA A 9 18.95 0.53 7.28
CA ALA A 9 20.40 0.39 7.43
C ALA A 9 21.17 0.99 6.24
N GLY A 10 20.70 0.77 5.01
CA GLY A 10 21.31 1.34 3.80
C GLY A 10 21.26 2.87 3.76
N ILE A 11 20.10 3.46 4.06
CA ILE A 11 19.94 4.92 4.14
C ILE A 11 20.72 5.51 5.31
N PHE A 12 20.72 4.87 6.47
CA PHE A 12 21.46 5.37 7.63
C PHE A 12 22.96 5.42 7.34
N ARG A 13 23.51 4.37 6.71
CA ARG A 13 24.91 4.36 6.25
C ARG A 13 25.20 5.43 5.20
N PHE A 14 24.26 5.67 4.29
CA PHE A 14 24.36 6.74 3.29
C PHE A 14 24.39 8.13 3.96
N LEU A 15 23.45 8.40 4.86
CA LEU A 15 23.37 9.66 5.60
C LEU A 15 24.60 9.87 6.47
N GLN A 16 25.07 8.83 7.19
CA GLN A 16 26.28 8.90 7.99
C GLN A 16 27.50 9.30 7.15
N GLY A 17 27.66 8.72 5.95
CA GLY A 17 28.73 9.10 5.02
C GLY A 17 28.66 10.56 4.58
N SER A 18 27.44 11.10 4.41
CA SER A 18 27.24 12.52 4.09
C SER A 18 27.54 13.44 5.27
N PHE A 19 27.17 13.06 6.49
CA PHE A 19 27.43 13.86 7.70
C PHE A 19 28.90 13.86 8.10
N VAL A 20 29.57 12.71 8.04
CA VAL A 20 30.98 12.55 8.45
C VAL A 20 31.93 13.30 7.52
N ASN A 21 31.66 13.28 6.21
CA ASN A 21 32.54 13.95 5.25
C ASN A 21 32.31 15.46 5.17
N GLY A 22 31.30 16.02 5.85
CA GLY A 22 30.96 17.45 5.81
C GLY A 22 30.56 17.97 4.42
N ASP A 23 30.43 17.07 3.46
CA ASP A 23 30.29 17.38 2.04
C ASP A 23 28.90 16.98 1.57
N ILE A 24 28.18 17.90 0.93
CA ILE A 24 26.89 17.61 0.27
C ILE A 24 27.08 16.91 -1.09
N ALA A 25 28.32 16.61 -1.46
CA ALA A 25 28.70 15.88 -2.66
C ALA A 25 27.97 14.53 -2.89
N PRO A 26 27.74 13.65 -1.89
CA PRO A 26 26.96 12.41 -2.10
C PRO A 26 25.46 12.68 -2.30
N LEU A 27 24.97 13.83 -1.82
CA LEU A 27 23.61 14.30 -2.06
C LEU A 27 23.49 14.93 -3.47
N ARG A 28 24.55 15.59 -3.96
CA ARG A 28 24.69 16.05 -5.35
C ARG A 28 24.93 14.92 -6.35
N SER A 29 25.58 13.82 -5.96
CA SER A 29 25.81 12.68 -6.86
C SER A 29 24.54 11.88 -7.17
N MET A 30 23.51 12.01 -6.32
CA MET A 30 22.13 11.60 -6.64
C MET A 30 21.53 12.44 -7.79
N LEU A 31 21.91 13.73 -7.89
CA LEU A 31 21.52 14.60 -9.01
C LEU A 31 22.43 14.42 -10.24
N SER A 32 23.71 14.10 -10.06
CA SER A 32 24.71 14.12 -11.15
C SER A 32 24.82 12.82 -11.94
N THR A 33 23.89 11.87 -11.79
CA THR A 33 23.70 10.70 -12.69
C THR A 33 24.90 9.75 -12.90
N THR A 34 26.02 9.90 -12.17
CA THR A 34 27.29 9.26 -12.57
C THR A 34 27.80 8.12 -11.69
N LYS A 35 27.28 7.90 -10.47
CA LYS A 35 27.38 6.65 -9.67
C LYS A 35 26.79 6.86 -8.28
N LEU A 36 25.81 6.03 -7.88
CA LEU A 36 25.35 6.02 -6.49
C LEU A 36 26.31 5.20 -5.63
N PRO A 37 26.52 5.59 -4.36
CA PRO A 37 27.26 4.74 -3.42
C PRO A 37 26.52 3.42 -3.18
N THR A 38 27.27 2.37 -2.92
CA THR A 38 26.76 0.99 -2.76
C THR A 38 25.67 0.86 -1.70
N SER A 39 25.74 1.67 -0.64
CA SER A 39 24.72 1.72 0.43
C SER A 39 23.37 2.25 -0.06
N ALA A 40 23.36 3.20 -0.99
CA ALA A 40 22.16 3.76 -1.57
C ALA A 40 21.51 2.82 -2.60
N ILE A 41 22.32 2.09 -3.37
CA ILE A 41 21.85 1.04 -4.29
C ILE A 41 21.12 -0.06 -3.50
N LEU A 42 21.74 -0.51 -2.40
CA LEU A 42 21.14 -1.50 -1.51
C LEU A 42 19.78 -1.03 -0.97
N ALA A 43 19.70 0.22 -0.49
CA ALA A 43 18.45 0.77 0.01
C ALA A 43 17.36 0.84 -1.07
N ASN A 44 17.69 1.38 -2.26
CA ASN A 44 16.76 1.49 -3.38
C ASN A 44 16.19 0.13 -3.79
N ASN A 45 17.06 -0.87 -3.99
CA ASN A 45 16.67 -2.21 -4.41
C ASN A 45 15.80 -2.91 -3.37
N THR A 46 16.17 -2.78 -2.09
CA THR A 46 15.39 -3.34 -0.98
C THR A 46 14.00 -2.71 -0.90
N MET A 47 13.90 -1.39 -1.11
CA MET A 47 12.64 -0.66 -1.14
C MET A 47 11.76 -1.11 -2.30
N ILE A 48 12.31 -1.26 -3.51
CA ILE A 48 11.57 -1.70 -4.70
C ILE A 48 11.00 -3.11 -4.51
N ILE A 49 11.83 -4.06 -4.05
CA ILE A 49 11.38 -5.44 -3.80
C ILE A 49 10.25 -5.43 -2.77
N LYS A 50 10.42 -4.66 -1.69
CA LYS A 50 9.38 -4.54 -0.67
C LYS A 50 8.08 -3.97 -1.26
N GLY A 51 8.19 -2.93 -2.09
CA GLY A 51 7.08 -2.32 -2.80
C GLY A 51 6.30 -3.35 -3.60
N TRP A 52 7.00 -4.18 -4.39
CA TRP A 52 6.36 -5.27 -5.16
C TRP A 52 5.56 -6.23 -4.31
N PHE A 53 6.10 -6.66 -3.16
CA PHE A 53 5.37 -7.54 -2.24
C PHE A 53 4.14 -6.85 -1.63
N CYS A 54 4.27 -5.57 -1.25
CA CYS A 54 3.16 -4.81 -0.69
C CYS A 54 2.04 -4.62 -1.73
N ASP A 55 2.40 -4.20 -2.94
CA ASP A 55 1.44 -3.95 -4.02
C ASP A 55 0.78 -5.26 -4.48
N LEU A 56 1.53 -6.37 -4.50
CA LEU A 56 0.98 -7.70 -4.78
C LEU A 56 -0.05 -8.11 -3.73
N VAL A 57 0.23 -7.90 -2.44
CA VAL A 57 -0.73 -8.19 -1.36
C VAL A 57 -1.97 -7.30 -1.50
N ASN A 58 -1.81 -6.02 -1.82
CA ASN A 58 -2.94 -5.11 -2.05
C ASN A 58 -3.81 -5.56 -3.23
N MET A 59 -3.19 -5.96 -4.36
CA MET A 59 -3.89 -6.48 -5.54
C MET A 59 -4.56 -7.83 -5.28
N TRP A 60 -3.90 -8.74 -4.56
CA TRP A 60 -4.48 -10.04 -4.20
C TRP A 60 -5.76 -9.89 -3.36
N ARG A 61 -5.79 -8.87 -2.50
CA ARG A 61 -6.96 -8.57 -1.67
C ARG A 61 -8.12 -8.01 -2.48
N SER A 62 -7.88 -7.09 -3.43
CA SER A 62 -8.94 -6.62 -4.31
C SER A 62 -9.54 -7.79 -5.12
N LEU A 63 -8.71 -8.73 -5.58
CA LEU A 63 -9.16 -9.94 -6.27
C LEU A 63 -10.09 -10.81 -5.43
N ILE A 64 -9.66 -11.22 -4.23
CA ILE A 64 -10.44 -12.11 -3.36
C ILE A 64 -11.76 -11.48 -2.98
N ILE A 65 -11.75 -10.19 -2.72
CA ILE A 65 -12.96 -9.48 -2.36
C ILE A 65 -13.92 -9.60 -3.55
N TYR A 66 -13.52 -9.21 -4.77
CA TYR A 66 -14.35 -9.20 -6.00
C TYR A 66 -14.77 -10.56 -6.57
N GLN A 67 -14.30 -11.69 -6.05
CA GLN A 67 -14.72 -13.03 -6.50
C GLN A 67 -16.21 -13.37 -6.33
N ARG A 68 -16.95 -12.74 -5.40
CA ARG A 68 -18.38 -13.03 -5.14
C ARG A 68 -19.37 -12.03 -5.73
N CYS A 69 -18.93 -11.12 -6.60
CA CYS A 69 -19.80 -10.08 -7.17
C CYS A 69 -20.44 -10.46 -8.50
N ARG A 70 -21.56 -9.80 -8.83
CA ARG A 70 -22.27 -9.91 -10.11
C ARG A 70 -21.47 -9.32 -11.29
N VAL A 71 -20.57 -8.38 -11.01
CA VAL A 71 -19.57 -7.90 -11.99
C VAL A 71 -18.41 -8.89 -12.07
N PRO A 72 -17.93 -9.23 -13.28
CA PRO A 72 -16.79 -10.10 -13.44
C PRO A 72 -15.56 -9.53 -12.73
N SER A 73 -14.99 -10.31 -11.82
CA SER A 73 -13.81 -9.94 -11.01
C SER A 73 -12.60 -9.52 -11.86
N TRP A 74 -12.48 -10.08 -13.07
CA TRP A 74 -11.41 -9.74 -14.01
C TRP A 74 -11.50 -8.31 -14.55
N ALA A 75 -12.71 -7.78 -14.78
CA ALA A 75 -12.88 -6.43 -15.34
C ALA A 75 -12.48 -5.34 -14.33
N VAL A 76 -12.87 -5.51 -13.06
CA VAL A 76 -12.51 -4.58 -11.98
C VAL A 76 -11.01 -4.64 -11.68
N ASN A 77 -10.39 -5.82 -11.80
CA ASN A 77 -8.98 -6.00 -11.49
C ASN A 77 -8.04 -5.68 -12.67
N LEU A 78 -8.57 -5.40 -13.86
CA LEU A 78 -7.76 -5.05 -15.03
C LEU A 78 -7.01 -3.73 -14.82
N GLY A 79 -7.65 -2.72 -14.22
CA GLY A 79 -7.02 -1.44 -13.89
C GLY A 79 -5.84 -1.57 -12.91
N PRO A 80 -6.04 -2.13 -11.69
CA PRO A 80 -4.96 -2.40 -10.76
C PRO A 80 -3.88 -3.33 -11.32
N GLY A 81 -4.26 -4.33 -12.12
CA GLY A 81 -3.32 -5.25 -12.76
C GLY A 81 -2.40 -4.58 -13.77
N LEU A 82 -2.93 -3.66 -14.59
CA LEU A 82 -2.13 -2.90 -15.55
C LEU A 82 -1.14 -1.97 -14.84
N LEU A 83 -1.58 -1.30 -13.78
CA LEU A 83 -0.69 -0.47 -12.95
C LEU A 83 0.39 -1.32 -12.28
N TYR A 84 0.05 -2.51 -11.79
CA TYR A 84 1.04 -3.41 -11.19
C TYR A 84 2.10 -3.86 -12.20
N LEU A 85 1.71 -4.18 -13.44
CA LEU A 85 2.67 -4.49 -14.50
C LEU A 85 3.60 -3.31 -14.78
N ALA A 86 3.09 -2.08 -14.80
CA ALA A 86 3.92 -0.89 -14.96
C ALA A 86 4.93 -0.75 -13.81
N ILE A 87 4.53 -1.01 -12.57
CA ILE A 87 5.42 -0.99 -11.38
C ILE A 87 6.50 -2.08 -11.48
N LEU A 88 6.16 -3.27 -11.97
CA LEU A 88 7.14 -4.35 -12.20
C LEU A 88 8.18 -3.94 -13.25
N VAL A 89 7.74 -3.38 -14.38
CA VAL A 89 8.64 -2.93 -15.45
C VAL A 89 9.55 -1.79 -14.96
N LEU A 90 8.99 -0.79 -14.28
CA LEU A 90 9.79 0.33 -13.76
C LEU A 90 10.76 -0.10 -12.66
N GLY A 91 10.35 -1.01 -11.77
CA GLY A 91 11.25 -1.59 -10.77
C GLY A 91 12.37 -2.40 -11.41
N ALA A 92 12.07 -3.25 -12.38
CA ALA A 92 13.06 -4.05 -13.10
C ALA A 92 14.04 -3.16 -13.90
N SER A 93 13.54 -2.07 -14.49
CA SER A 93 14.39 -1.09 -15.17
C SER A 93 15.34 -0.37 -14.22
N SER A 94 14.93 -0.15 -12.97
CA SER A 94 15.77 0.46 -11.93
C SER A 94 16.88 -0.51 -11.49
N PHE A 95 16.55 -1.81 -11.34
CA PHE A 95 17.55 -2.86 -11.10
C PHE A 95 18.56 -2.98 -12.23
N ALA A 96 18.08 -2.95 -13.48
CA ALA A 96 18.95 -3.04 -14.65
C ALA A 96 19.95 -1.88 -14.71
N GLN A 97 19.54 -0.65 -14.36
CA GLN A 97 20.42 0.52 -14.31
C GLN A 97 21.49 0.42 -13.22
N ASP A 98 21.26 -0.37 -12.17
CA ASP A 98 22.23 -0.54 -11.07
C ASP A 98 23.29 -1.62 -11.40
N LEU A 99 23.17 -2.37 -12.52
CA LEU A 99 24.21 -3.29 -12.98
C LEU A 99 25.41 -2.52 -13.56
N PRO A 100 26.65 -2.95 -13.27
CA PRO A 100 27.87 -2.25 -13.70
C PRO A 100 28.03 -2.19 -15.23
N ILE A 101 27.52 -3.20 -15.96
CA ILE A 101 27.62 -3.27 -17.42
C ILE A 101 26.62 -2.31 -18.08
N VAL A 102 25.41 -2.20 -17.53
CA VAL A 102 24.32 -1.39 -18.09
C VAL A 102 24.50 0.09 -17.76
N SER A 103 24.95 0.41 -16.54
CA SER A 103 25.25 1.79 -16.11
C SER A 103 26.38 2.46 -16.91
N LEU A 104 27.21 1.68 -17.62
CA LEU A 104 28.23 2.19 -18.53
C LEU A 104 27.66 2.62 -19.90
N VAL A 105 26.51 2.06 -20.29
CA VAL A 105 25.87 2.28 -21.60
C VAL A 105 24.67 3.21 -21.50
N LEU A 106 23.89 3.09 -20.42
CA LEU A 106 22.70 3.90 -20.15
C LEU A 106 22.94 4.81 -18.96
N THR A 107 22.84 6.12 -19.19
CA THR A 107 22.85 7.11 -18.12
C THR A 107 21.60 6.95 -17.25
N ARG A 108 21.80 6.96 -15.92
CA ARG A 108 20.70 6.86 -14.96
C ARG A 108 19.74 8.03 -15.15
N THR A 109 18.47 7.75 -15.44
CA THR A 109 17.46 8.80 -15.61
C THR A 109 16.79 9.14 -14.29
N SER A 110 16.83 10.41 -13.88
CA SER A 110 16.25 10.89 -12.61
C SER A 110 14.72 10.79 -12.54
N VAL A 111 14.04 10.65 -13.68
CA VAL A 111 12.57 10.60 -13.77
C VAL A 111 11.97 9.24 -13.40
N VAL A 112 12.70 8.14 -13.59
CA VAL A 112 12.18 6.77 -13.41
C VAL A 112 11.70 6.49 -11.98
N PRO A 113 12.48 6.84 -10.92
CA PRO A 113 12.03 6.65 -9.54
C PRO A 113 10.78 7.47 -9.20
N VAL A 114 10.66 8.68 -9.74
CA VAL A 114 9.50 9.55 -9.51
C VAL A 114 8.24 8.94 -10.12
N ILE A 115 8.33 8.47 -11.36
CA ILE A 115 7.22 7.80 -12.05
C ILE A 115 6.82 6.52 -11.30
N PHE A 116 7.79 5.74 -10.81
CA PHE A 116 7.53 4.57 -9.98
C PHE A 116 6.68 4.90 -8.75
N PHE A 117 7.07 5.93 -7.98
CA PHE A 117 6.31 6.35 -6.80
C PHE A 117 4.90 6.83 -7.13
N VAL A 118 4.73 7.57 -8.22
CA VAL A 118 3.41 8.05 -8.68
C VAL A 118 2.50 6.89 -9.05
N ILE A 119 2.99 5.89 -9.78
CA ILE A 119 2.19 4.73 -10.17
C ILE A 119 1.84 3.85 -8.95
N THR A 120 2.79 3.62 -8.05
CA THR A 120 2.51 2.90 -6.78
C THR A 120 1.46 3.63 -5.94
N LEU A 121 1.54 4.97 -5.84
CA LEU A 121 0.52 5.77 -5.17
C LEU A 121 -0.84 5.62 -5.86
N ALA A 122 -0.90 5.73 -7.18
CA ALA A 122 -2.13 5.58 -7.95
C ALA A 122 -2.77 4.20 -7.77
N LEU A 123 -1.96 3.13 -7.77
CA LEU A 123 -2.43 1.77 -7.48
C LEU A 123 -3.04 1.69 -6.08
N ASN A 124 -2.35 2.22 -5.07
CA ASN A 124 -2.83 2.18 -3.70
C ASN A 124 -4.15 2.95 -3.50
N VAL A 125 -4.28 4.14 -4.12
CA VAL A 125 -5.53 4.91 -4.09
C VAL A 125 -6.66 4.17 -4.82
N LEU A 126 -6.38 3.61 -6.00
CA LEU A 126 -7.38 2.89 -6.79
C LEU A 126 -7.89 1.64 -6.04
N VAL A 127 -6.99 0.83 -5.48
CA VAL A 127 -7.34 -0.37 -4.70
C VAL A 127 -8.15 0.01 -3.46
N THR A 128 -7.76 1.06 -2.75
CA THR A 128 -8.50 1.56 -1.58
C THR A 128 -9.88 2.04 -1.97
N ALA A 129 -10.02 2.82 -3.04
CA ALA A 129 -11.30 3.32 -3.52
C ALA A 129 -12.24 2.17 -3.90
N LEU A 130 -11.74 1.16 -4.61
CA LEU A 130 -12.49 -0.05 -4.97
C LEU A 130 -12.95 -0.82 -3.72
N LEU A 131 -12.14 -0.83 -2.66
CA LEU A 131 -12.48 -1.47 -1.39
C LEU A 131 -13.56 -0.69 -0.63
N ALA A 132 -13.38 0.63 -0.51
CA ALA A 132 -14.31 1.52 0.17
C ALA A 132 -15.68 1.53 -0.52
N LEU A 133 -15.71 1.66 -1.86
CA LEU A 133 -16.93 1.63 -2.65
C LEU A 133 -17.73 0.36 -2.37
N ARG A 134 -17.06 -0.79 -2.39
CA ARG A 134 -17.74 -2.05 -2.15
C ARG A 134 -18.32 -2.16 -0.75
N LEU A 135 -17.60 -1.66 0.24
CA LEU A 135 -18.06 -1.69 1.61
C LEU A 135 -19.35 -0.85 1.78
N LEU A 136 -19.41 0.30 1.10
CA LEU A 136 -20.61 1.13 1.05
C LEU A 136 -21.77 0.44 0.31
N VAL A 137 -21.50 -0.27 -0.79
CA VAL A 137 -22.52 -1.07 -1.49
C VAL A 137 -23.07 -2.21 -0.62
N TYR A 138 -22.22 -2.89 0.14
CA TYR A 138 -22.70 -3.90 1.10
C TYR A 138 -23.51 -3.29 2.23
N HIS A 139 -23.09 -2.14 2.75
CA HIS A 139 -23.82 -1.43 3.80
C HIS A 139 -25.21 -1.02 3.33
N THR A 140 -25.34 -0.41 2.15
CA THR A 140 -26.65 0.00 1.59
C THR A 140 -27.58 -1.20 1.40
N ARG A 141 -27.08 -2.32 0.86
CA ARG A 141 -27.84 -3.56 0.71
C ARG A 141 -28.29 -4.18 2.04
N ILE A 142 -27.45 -4.14 3.07
CA ILE A 142 -27.79 -4.70 4.39
C ILE A 142 -28.75 -3.76 5.14
N ALA A 143 -28.56 -2.45 5.03
CA ALA A 143 -29.45 -1.45 5.65
C ALA A 143 -30.87 -1.52 5.06
N GLU A 144 -31.00 -1.78 3.76
CA GLU A 144 -32.29 -2.03 3.10
C GLU A 144 -33.00 -3.30 3.61
N LEU A 145 -32.26 -4.32 4.09
CA LEU A 145 -32.82 -5.62 4.47
C LEU A 145 -33.03 -5.80 5.98
N LEU A 146 -32.18 -5.22 6.83
CA LEU A 146 -32.15 -5.50 8.29
C LEU A 146 -32.40 -4.27 9.19
N GLY A 147 -32.64 -3.08 8.61
CA GLY A 147 -32.89 -1.85 9.37
C GLY A 147 -31.61 -1.18 9.92
N THR A 148 -31.71 0.10 10.22
CA THR A 148 -30.60 1.06 10.45
C THR A 148 -29.69 0.77 11.64
N SER A 149 -30.06 -0.15 12.54
CA SER A 149 -29.36 -0.37 13.82
C SER A 149 -27.98 -1.05 13.68
N HIS A 150 -27.74 -1.82 12.61
CA HIS A 150 -26.46 -2.53 12.39
C HIS A 150 -25.50 -1.81 11.41
N GLY A 151 -25.86 -0.65 10.88
CA GLY A 151 -25.09 0.06 9.83
C GLY A 151 -23.84 0.79 10.33
N THR A 152 -23.85 1.25 11.58
CA THR A 152 -22.83 2.12 12.19
C THR A 152 -21.43 1.48 12.21
N GLN A 153 -21.36 0.15 12.35
CA GLN A 153 -20.09 -0.58 12.37
C GLN A 153 -19.42 -0.65 11.00
N TYR A 154 -20.20 -0.69 9.90
CA TYR A 154 -19.66 -0.68 8.54
C TYR A 154 -19.16 0.69 8.11
N ILE A 155 -19.80 1.76 8.59
CA ILE A 155 -19.33 3.15 8.38
C ILE A 155 -18.01 3.36 9.11
N SER A 156 -17.89 2.90 10.36
CA SER A 156 -16.61 2.92 11.09
C SER A 156 -15.52 2.12 10.36
N LEU A 157 -15.88 0.97 9.78
CA LEU A 157 -14.97 0.15 8.97
C LEU A 157 -14.50 0.88 7.69
N ALA A 158 -15.40 1.59 6.98
CA ALA A 158 -15.06 2.40 5.82
C ALA A 158 -14.15 3.57 6.19
N ALA A 159 -14.46 4.27 7.30
CA ALA A 159 -13.69 5.40 7.80
C ALA A 159 -12.24 5.01 8.10
N ILE A 160 -12.01 3.87 8.76
CA ILE A 160 -10.65 3.39 9.09
C ILE A 160 -9.85 3.01 7.83
N ILE A 161 -10.51 2.45 6.80
CA ILE A 161 -9.86 2.14 5.52
C ILE A 161 -9.42 3.44 4.83
N ILE A 162 -10.27 4.45 4.83
CA ILE A 162 -9.95 5.77 4.26
C ILE A 162 -8.84 6.45 5.07
N GLU A 163 -8.91 6.42 6.39
CA GLU A 163 -7.90 7.00 7.29
C GLU A 163 -6.51 6.38 7.07
N SER A 164 -6.43 5.06 7.01
CA SER A 164 -5.15 4.34 6.75
C SER A 164 -4.58 4.58 5.35
N ALA A 165 -5.44 4.85 4.35
CA ALA A 165 -5.02 5.23 3.01
C ALA A 165 -4.58 6.69 2.90
N LEU A 166 -5.22 7.60 3.66
CA LEU A 166 -4.84 9.00 3.75
C LEU A 166 -3.43 9.16 4.34
N VAL A 167 -3.10 8.39 5.38
CA VAL A 167 -1.76 8.41 5.99
C VAL A 167 -0.66 8.00 5.01
N HIS A 168 -0.89 6.95 4.21
CA HIS A 168 0.09 6.55 3.19
C HIS A 168 0.18 7.58 2.05
N SER A 169 -0.98 8.07 1.59
CA SER A 169 -1.05 8.99 0.45
C SER A 169 -0.46 10.37 0.77
N SER A 170 -0.66 10.88 1.98
CA SER A 170 -0.10 12.18 2.40
C SER A 170 1.43 12.15 2.40
N VAL A 171 2.04 11.09 2.92
CA VAL A 171 3.50 10.93 2.93
C VAL A 171 4.06 10.73 1.52
N ALA A 172 3.38 9.97 0.67
CA ALA A 172 3.78 9.80 -0.73
C ALA A 172 3.74 11.13 -1.51
N VAL A 173 2.69 11.94 -1.31
CA VAL A 173 2.58 13.27 -1.92
C VAL A 173 3.71 14.20 -1.44
N LEU A 174 4.03 14.18 -0.15
CA LEU A 174 5.16 14.94 0.39
C LEU A 174 6.50 14.53 -0.25
N VAL A 175 6.72 13.24 -0.50
CA VAL A 175 7.89 12.74 -1.23
C VAL A 175 7.93 13.30 -2.65
N ILE A 176 6.81 13.25 -3.39
CA ILE A 176 6.74 13.73 -4.78
C ILE A 176 6.98 15.25 -4.86
N ILE A 177 6.35 16.03 -3.97
CA ILE A 177 6.54 17.48 -3.91
C ILE A 177 8.00 17.80 -3.61
N THR A 178 8.58 17.15 -2.60
CA THR A 178 9.96 17.41 -2.22
C THR A 178 10.96 16.97 -3.29
N ALA A 179 10.64 15.90 -4.04
CA ALA A 179 11.44 15.47 -5.19
C ALA A 179 11.34 16.44 -6.40
N SER A 180 10.30 17.26 -6.47
CA SER A 180 10.09 18.23 -7.55
C SER A 180 10.74 19.60 -7.28
N LEU A 181 11.14 19.88 -6.04
CA LEU A 181 11.77 21.15 -5.66
C LEU A 181 13.30 21.07 -5.80
N PRO A 182 13.94 21.96 -6.59
CA PRO A 182 15.37 21.90 -6.89
C PRO A 182 16.30 22.28 -5.72
N SER A 183 15.78 22.92 -4.66
CA SER A 183 16.58 23.45 -3.54
C SER A 183 16.49 22.65 -2.23
N THR A 184 15.65 21.61 -2.15
CA THR A 184 15.33 20.91 -0.90
C THR A 184 15.67 19.43 -0.97
N ILE A 185 16.95 19.14 -1.21
CA ILE A 185 17.45 17.76 -1.37
C ILE A 185 17.45 16.99 -0.03
N ILE A 186 17.55 17.70 1.09
CA ILE A 186 17.62 17.15 2.45
C ILE A 186 16.25 16.62 2.96
N PRO A 187 15.13 17.36 2.85
CA PRO A 187 13.84 16.84 3.33
C PRO A 187 13.31 15.65 2.53
N GLY A 188 13.63 15.52 1.23
CA GLY A 188 13.12 14.43 0.39
C GLY A 188 13.54 13.05 0.87
N GLN A 189 14.77 12.93 1.38
CA GLN A 189 15.28 11.66 1.90
C GLN A 189 14.67 11.27 3.25
N ILE A 190 14.32 12.24 4.09
CA ILE A 190 13.65 11.99 5.38
C ILE A 190 12.24 11.44 5.13
N PHE A 191 11.52 12.00 4.16
CA PHE A 191 10.19 11.49 3.80
C PHE A 191 10.26 10.10 3.15
N LEU A 192 11.28 9.82 2.34
CA LEU A 192 11.54 8.48 1.82
C LEU A 192 11.81 7.47 2.95
N LEU A 193 12.56 7.85 4.00
CA LEU A 193 12.80 7.00 5.16
C LEU A 193 11.49 6.62 5.86
N LEU A 194 10.52 7.55 5.92
CA LEU A 194 9.23 7.35 6.55
C LEU A 194 8.24 6.55 5.68
N LEU A 195 8.30 6.74 4.36
CA LEU A 195 7.35 6.13 3.41
C LEU A 195 7.37 4.59 3.48
N SER A 196 8.56 4.00 3.49
CA SER A 196 8.72 2.54 3.50
C SER A 196 8.02 1.88 4.69
N PRO A 197 8.36 2.16 5.97
CA PRO A 197 7.70 1.52 7.11
C PRO A 197 6.19 1.80 7.16
N LEU A 198 5.74 3.01 6.79
CA LEU A 198 4.32 3.38 6.77
C LEU A 198 3.52 2.56 5.77
N GLN A 199 4.07 2.26 4.59
CA GLN A 199 3.43 1.37 3.62
C GLN A 199 3.17 -0.02 4.23
N GLY A 200 4.14 -0.57 4.97
CA GLY A 200 3.97 -1.86 5.65
C GLY A 200 2.92 -1.83 6.76
N ILE A 201 2.89 -0.76 7.56
CA ILE A 201 1.89 -0.57 8.63
C ILE A 201 0.49 -0.45 8.04
N SER A 202 0.34 0.33 6.96
CA SER A 202 -0.93 0.51 6.26
C SER A 202 -1.49 -0.84 5.76
N THR A 203 -0.66 -1.67 5.11
CA THR A 203 -1.09 -3.01 4.67
C THR A 203 -1.53 -3.88 5.84
N LEU A 204 -0.77 -3.90 6.95
CA LEU A 204 -1.10 -4.69 8.14
C LEU A 204 -2.42 -4.24 8.80
N LEU A 205 -2.62 -2.93 8.99
CA LEU A 205 -3.86 -2.38 9.54
C LEU A 205 -5.07 -2.76 8.68
N LEU A 206 -4.91 -2.67 7.35
CA LEU A 206 -5.95 -3.05 6.42
C LEU A 206 -6.25 -4.56 6.55
N ILE A 207 -5.23 -5.44 6.68
CA ILE A 207 -5.40 -6.91 6.83
C ILE A 207 -6.12 -7.25 8.13
N LEU A 208 -5.63 -6.73 9.26
CA LEU A 208 -6.23 -6.95 10.58
C LEU A 208 -7.71 -6.56 10.59
N ARG A 209 -8.04 -5.48 9.90
CA ARG A 209 -9.41 -4.99 9.84
C ARG A 209 -10.34 -5.87 9.00
N VAL A 210 -9.86 -6.44 7.88
CA VAL A 210 -10.63 -7.44 7.12
C VAL A 210 -10.82 -8.73 7.92
N ALA A 211 -9.82 -9.14 8.71
CA ALA A 211 -9.96 -10.28 9.61
C ALA A 211 -11.05 -10.04 10.67
N GLN A 212 -11.07 -8.84 11.28
CA GLN A 212 -12.12 -8.43 12.23
C GLN A 212 -13.51 -8.38 11.58
N GLY A 213 -13.63 -7.84 10.35
CA GLY A 213 -14.90 -7.80 9.62
C GLY A 213 -15.46 -9.20 9.29
N LYS A 214 -14.58 -10.17 8.99
CA LYS A 214 -14.97 -11.57 8.77
C LYS A 214 -15.44 -12.26 10.07
N ALA A 215 -14.75 -12.03 11.19
CA ALA A 215 -15.12 -12.59 12.48
C ALA A 215 -16.50 -12.09 12.95
N LEU A 216 -16.81 -10.81 12.74
CA LEU A 216 -18.10 -10.24 13.13
C LEU A 216 -19.25 -10.77 12.27
N SER A 217 -19.01 -10.98 10.97
CA SER A 217 -20.00 -11.62 10.08
C SER A 217 -20.28 -13.08 10.47
N HIS A 218 -19.28 -13.81 10.96
CA HIS A 218 -19.43 -15.20 11.40
C HIS A 218 -20.27 -15.30 12.68
N ASN A 219 -20.00 -14.42 13.66
CA ASN A 219 -20.71 -14.42 14.93
C ASN A 219 -22.18 -13.98 14.81
N GLY A 220 -22.50 -13.08 13.87
CA GLY A 220 -23.88 -12.66 13.61
C GLY A 220 -24.76 -13.80 13.07
N THR A 221 -24.20 -14.68 12.25
CA THR A 221 -24.90 -15.88 11.74
C THR A 221 -25.10 -16.95 12.82
N GLU A 222 -24.13 -17.16 13.72
CA GLU A 222 -24.27 -18.11 14.83
C GLU A 222 -25.25 -17.61 15.91
N GLY A 223 -25.25 -16.32 16.23
CA GLY A 223 -26.19 -15.70 17.17
C GLY A 223 -27.64 -15.76 16.69
N SER A 224 -27.88 -15.52 15.40
CA SER A 224 -29.22 -15.62 14.80
C SER A 224 -29.72 -17.08 14.72
N GLY A 225 -28.83 -18.03 14.40
CA GLY A 225 -29.15 -19.46 14.44
C GLY A 225 -29.51 -19.96 15.85
N ARG A 226 -28.86 -19.44 16.89
CA ARG A 226 -29.15 -19.75 18.30
C ARG A 226 -30.45 -19.11 18.80
N LEU A 227 -30.78 -17.90 18.35
CA LEU A 227 -32.06 -17.26 18.65
C LEU A 227 -33.24 -17.92 17.93
N LEU A 228 -33.06 -18.34 16.67
CA LEU A 228 -34.09 -19.06 15.92
C LEU A 228 -34.30 -20.49 16.45
N SER A 229 -33.25 -21.15 16.93
CA SER A 229 -33.39 -22.44 17.63
C SER A 229 -34.02 -22.27 19.01
N ALA A 230 -33.61 -21.27 19.79
CA ALA A 230 -34.25 -20.97 21.07
C ALA A 230 -35.75 -20.62 20.92
N LEU A 231 -36.12 -19.78 19.95
CA LEU A 231 -37.53 -19.47 19.65
C LEU A 231 -38.33 -20.68 19.13
N ARG A 232 -37.68 -21.63 18.43
CA ARG A 232 -38.31 -22.91 18.06
C ARG A 232 -38.60 -23.80 19.26
N PHE A 233 -37.75 -23.79 20.29
CA PHE A 233 -37.99 -24.56 21.50
C PHE A 233 -39.09 -23.94 22.38
N THR A 234 -39.23 -22.60 22.43
CA THR A 234 -40.31 -21.98 23.21
C THR A 234 -41.70 -22.11 22.56
N SER A 235 -41.78 -22.38 21.26
CA SER A 235 -43.05 -22.54 20.54
C SER A 235 -43.62 -23.96 20.60
N GLY A 236 -42.89 -24.93 21.19
CA GLY A 236 -43.31 -26.33 21.34
C GLY A 236 -43.96 -26.65 22.70
N GLU A 237 -43.80 -25.79 23.71
CA GLU A 237 -44.17 -26.07 25.11
C GLU A 237 -45.55 -25.49 25.50
N GLY A 238 -46.51 -25.56 24.58
CA GLY A 238 -47.84 -24.94 24.75
C GLY A 238 -48.96 -25.77 24.16
N ARG A 239 -49.09 -27.03 24.56
CA ARG A 239 -50.30 -27.84 24.45
C ARG A 239 -50.42 -28.83 25.60
#